data_AF-A0A6V7VK14-F1
#
_entry.id   AF-A0A6V7VK14-F1
#
_cell.length_a   1.000
_cell.length_b   1.000
_cell.length_c   1.000
_cell.angle_alpha   90.00
_cell.angle_beta   90.00
_cell.angle_gamma   90.00
#
_symmetry.space_group_name_H-M   'P 1'
#
loop_
_entity.id
_entity.type
_entity.pdbx_description
1 polymer ?
#
loop_
_entity_poly.entity_id
_entity_poly.type
_entity_poly.pdbx_seq_one_letter_code
_entity_poly.pdbx_strand_id
1 'polypeptide(L)'
;MGGGKEWWFIRIKEKLSNYFLIKKQQIIQRLYWHFPFLFYLISFQSIKLIILIIIIFIIFIFKIIGDESKQLEEILRIYGDNKYLTINLDTSADKCGGLGNMMWRTASLYVIGKQLNRSIYFDGNYKCFYEYKEEFRDIFENNYKIFKFMHPKKQHVKIVSFGERCCHYDSPDRLTDESAQLIKIWGNYLQSFKYLRNYKKQIRKFFAFSSQNKLKAYQFAQKLFKLLIFN
;
A
#
# COMPACT_ATOMS: atom_id res chain seq x y z
N MET A 1 3.68 29.11 -15.16
CA MET A 1 3.29 27.80 -14.61
C MET A 1 2.41 28.01 -13.38
N GLY A 2 1.08 28.08 -13.54
CA GLY A 2 0.15 28.41 -12.43
C GLY A 2 -1.18 27.65 -12.44
N GLY A 3 -1.46 26.83 -13.47
CA GLY A 3 -2.74 26.13 -13.63
C GLY A 3 -2.88 24.79 -12.89
N GLY A 4 -1.86 24.32 -12.16
CA GLY A 4 -1.88 22.97 -11.58
C GLY A 4 -2.78 22.81 -10.34
N LYS A 5 -2.99 23.88 -9.57
CA LYS A 5 -3.73 23.80 -8.29
C LYS A 5 -5.25 23.79 -8.47
N GLU A 6 -5.77 24.47 -9.49
CA GLU A 6 -7.22 24.61 -9.69
C GLU A 6 -7.85 23.31 -10.23
N TRP A 7 -7.15 22.64 -11.16
CA TRP A 7 -7.52 21.31 -11.64
C TRP A 7 -7.51 20.23 -10.56
N TRP A 8 -6.68 20.39 -9.53
CA TRP A 8 -6.59 19.48 -8.39
C TRP A 8 -7.85 19.56 -7.52
N PHE A 9 -8.34 20.77 -7.22
CA PHE A 9 -9.59 20.96 -6.45
C PHE A 9 -10.82 20.42 -7.19
N ILE A 10 -10.87 20.56 -8.51
CA ILE A 10 -11.99 20.07 -9.33
C ILE A 10 -12.04 18.53 -9.28
N ARG A 11 -10.91 17.83 -9.48
CA ARG A 11 -10.86 16.36 -9.40
C ARG A 11 -11.20 15.82 -8.01
N ILE A 12 -10.79 16.53 -6.95
CA ILE A 12 -11.15 16.14 -5.59
C ILE A 12 -12.65 16.28 -5.37
N LYS A 13 -13.27 17.38 -5.82
CA LYS A 13 -14.72 17.55 -5.75
C LYS A 13 -15.47 16.45 -6.49
N GLU A 14 -15.03 16.05 -7.68
CA GLU A 14 -15.66 14.96 -8.45
C GLU A 14 -15.51 13.59 -7.77
N LYS A 15 -14.30 13.25 -7.29
CA LYS A 15 -14.08 11.99 -6.56
C LYS A 15 -14.88 11.93 -5.26
N LEU A 16 -14.96 13.05 -4.53
CA LEU A 16 -15.79 13.16 -3.34
C LEU A 16 -17.26 12.97 -3.68
N SER A 17 -17.77 13.64 -4.73
CA SER A 17 -19.15 13.51 -5.19
C SER A 17 -19.52 12.05 -5.50
N ASN A 18 -18.68 11.33 -6.27
CA ASN A 18 -18.92 9.93 -6.62
C ASN A 18 -18.83 8.99 -5.41
N TYR A 19 -17.89 9.22 -4.50
CA TYR A 19 -17.78 8.46 -3.25
C TYR A 19 -19.04 8.64 -2.38
N PHE A 20 -19.49 9.89 -2.20
CA PHE A 20 -20.71 10.19 -1.46
C PHE A 20 -21.95 9.57 -2.12
N LEU A 21 -22.00 9.50 -3.46
CA LEU A 21 -23.12 8.89 -4.18
C LEU A 21 -23.23 7.38 -3.90
N ILE A 22 -22.13 6.63 -4.00
CA ILE A 22 -22.09 5.18 -3.76
C ILE A 22 -22.41 4.86 -2.29
N LYS A 23 -21.85 5.64 -1.36
CA LYS A 23 -22.13 5.49 0.09
C LYS A 23 -23.56 5.85 0.45
N LYS A 24 -24.13 6.90 -0.17
CA LYS A 24 -25.55 7.27 0.01
C LYS A 24 -26.46 6.12 -0.40
N GLN A 25 -26.17 5.43 -1.50
CA GLN A 25 -26.92 4.24 -1.91
C GLN A 25 -26.82 3.09 -0.89
N GLN A 26 -25.65 2.82 -0.33
CA GLN A 26 -25.46 1.79 0.71
C GLN A 26 -26.19 2.13 2.02
N ILE A 27 -26.18 3.40 2.43
CA ILE A 27 -26.90 3.87 3.63
C ILE A 27 -28.42 3.78 3.40
N ILE A 28 -28.92 4.21 2.24
CA ILE A 28 -30.34 4.10 1.89
C ILE A 28 -30.78 2.63 1.92
N GLN A 29 -29.98 1.70 1.36
CA GLN A 29 -30.27 0.27 1.44
C GLN A 29 -30.34 -0.23 2.88
N ARG A 30 -29.38 0.12 3.75
CA ARG A 30 -29.42 -0.28 5.18
C ARG A 30 -30.61 0.30 5.92
N LEU A 31 -30.99 1.55 5.64
CA LEU A 31 -32.17 2.18 6.24
C LEU A 31 -33.47 1.50 5.79
N TYR A 32 -33.56 1.08 4.54
CA TYR A 32 -34.72 0.37 4.01
C TYR A 32 -35.02 -0.94 4.75
N TRP A 33 -33.99 -1.67 5.17
CA TRP A 33 -34.15 -2.92 5.95
C TRP A 33 -34.66 -2.68 7.38
N HIS A 34 -34.44 -1.50 7.96
CA HIS A 34 -34.86 -1.17 9.33
C HIS A 34 -36.16 -0.35 9.39
N PHE A 35 -36.63 0.17 8.26
CA PHE A 35 -37.82 1.02 8.16
C PHE A 35 -39.17 0.37 8.53
N PRO A 36 -39.42 -0.94 8.29
CA PRO A 36 -40.67 -1.58 8.71
C PRO A 36 -40.91 -1.54 10.22
N PHE A 37 -39.83 -1.53 11.02
CA PHE A 37 -39.89 -1.47 12.48
C PHE A 37 -40.30 -0.08 13.00
N LEU A 38 -39.95 0.98 12.26
CA LEU A 38 -40.29 2.37 12.60
C LEU A 38 -41.77 2.68 12.37
N PHE A 39 -42.40 2.09 11.34
CA PHE A 39 -43.83 2.27 11.08
C PHE A 39 -44.72 1.68 12.17
N TYR A 40 -44.31 0.58 12.81
CA TYR A 40 -45.08 -0.07 13.87
C TYR A 40 -45.12 0.78 15.16
N LEU A 41 -44.02 1.47 15.48
CA LEU A 41 -43.89 2.30 16.69
C LEU A 41 -44.65 3.64 16.61
N ILE A 42 -44.91 4.16 15.40
CA ILE A 42 -45.62 5.43 15.19
C ILE A 42 -47.11 5.35 15.56
N SER A 43 -47.69 4.15 15.60
CA SER A 43 -49.12 3.96 15.88
C SER A 43 -49.55 4.23 17.34
N PHE A 44 -48.60 4.39 18.28
CA PHE A 44 -48.91 4.49 19.73
C PHE A 44 -48.13 5.56 20.51
N GLN A 45 -47.29 6.37 19.87
CA GLN A 45 -46.40 7.31 20.57
C GLN A 45 -46.78 8.77 20.40
N SER A 46 -46.66 9.55 21.47
CA SER A 46 -46.88 11.00 21.44
C SER A 46 -45.92 11.70 20.46
N ILE A 47 -46.38 12.76 19.79
CA ILE A 47 -45.61 13.57 18.83
C ILE A 47 -44.22 13.95 19.37
N LYS A 48 -44.10 14.20 20.69
CA LYS A 48 -42.84 14.54 21.35
C LYS A 48 -41.76 13.44 21.22
N LEU A 49 -42.16 12.17 21.28
CA LEU A 49 -41.22 11.05 21.19
C LEU A 49 -40.72 10.82 19.76
N ILE A 50 -41.58 11.05 18.75
CA ILE A 50 -41.19 11.03 17.34
C ILE A 50 -40.13 12.10 17.05
N ILE A 51 -40.33 13.33 17.53
CA ILE A 51 -39.36 14.43 17.37
C ILE A 51 -38.02 14.07 18.02
N LEU A 52 -38.03 13.48 19.22
CA LEU A 52 -36.81 13.07 19.92
C LEU A 52 -36.03 12.00 19.12
N ILE A 53 -36.71 10.99 18.57
CA ILE A 53 -36.09 9.94 17.76
C ILE A 53 -35.45 10.54 16.50
N ILE A 54 -36.14 11.48 15.84
CA ILE A 54 -35.60 12.17 14.65
C ILE A 54 -34.33 12.96 15.01
N ILE A 55 -34.32 13.69 16.12
CA ILE A 55 -33.15 14.45 16.58
C ILE A 55 -31.96 13.51 16.86
N ILE A 56 -32.19 12.40 17.58
CA ILE A 56 -31.15 11.40 17.87
C ILE A 56 -30.59 10.82 16.57
N PHE A 57 -31.48 10.48 15.62
CA PHE A 57 -31.07 9.94 14.33
C PHE A 57 -30.24 10.95 13.52
N ILE A 58 -30.64 12.23 13.49
CA ILE A 58 -29.88 13.29 12.84
C ILE A 58 -28.49 13.45 13.46
N ILE A 59 -28.39 13.49 14.79
CA ILE A 59 -27.10 13.57 15.51
C ILE A 59 -26.22 12.36 15.15
N PHE A 60 -26.80 11.16 15.12
CA PHE A 60 -26.08 9.94 14.75
C PHE A 60 -25.55 9.99 13.31
N ILE A 61 -26.36 10.45 12.35
CA ILE A 61 -25.94 10.63 10.96
C ILE A 61 -24.82 11.67 10.85
N PHE A 62 -24.93 12.83 11.51
CA PHE A 62 -23.87 13.85 11.51
C PHE A 62 -22.56 13.33 12.10
N LYS A 63 -22.62 12.51 13.15
CA LYS A 63 -21.44 11.88 13.74
C LYS A 63 -20.76 10.92 12.76
N ILE A 64 -21.54 10.05 12.09
CA ILE A 64 -21.01 9.12 11.07
C ILE A 64 -20.35 9.90 9.93
N ILE A 65 -21.02 10.93 9.40
CA ILE A 65 -20.48 11.74 8.29
C ILE A 65 -19.20 12.47 8.72
N GLY A 66 -19.18 13.02 9.94
CA GLY A 66 -18.01 13.72 10.49
C GLY A 66 -16.80 12.81 10.72
N ASP A 67 -17.00 11.56 11.11
CA ASP A 67 -15.90 10.61 11.27
C ASP A 67 -15.35 10.14 9.90
N GLU A 68 -16.21 9.92 8.90
CA GLU A 68 -15.77 9.55 7.55
C GLU A 68 -15.01 10.68 6.84
N SER A 69 -15.47 11.94 6.98
CA SER A 69 -14.79 13.09 6.36
C SER A 69 -13.38 13.29 6.92
N LYS A 70 -13.20 13.14 8.24
CA LYS A 70 -11.89 13.19 8.90
C LYS A 70 -10.96 12.08 8.41
N GLN A 71 -11.46 10.86 8.22
CA GLN A 71 -10.65 9.77 7.66
C GLN A 71 -10.19 10.07 6.23
N LEU A 72 -11.09 10.58 5.40
CA LEU A 72 -10.76 10.91 4.01
C LEU A 72 -9.78 12.07 3.89
N GLU A 73 -9.93 13.09 4.75
CA GLU A 73 -8.98 14.20 4.84
C GLU A 73 -7.60 13.72 5.33
N GLU A 74 -7.55 12.81 6.31
CA GLU A 74 -6.31 12.17 6.76
C GLU A 74 -5.64 11.38 5.61
N ILE A 75 -6.42 10.58 4.87
CA ILE A 75 -5.96 9.83 3.70
C ILE A 75 -5.39 10.79 2.63
N LEU A 76 -6.14 11.82 2.24
CA LEU A 76 -5.71 12.79 1.23
C LEU A 76 -4.48 13.57 1.70
N ARG A 77 -4.40 13.93 2.98
CA ARG A 77 -3.26 14.62 3.58
C ARG A 77 -2.00 13.76 3.58
N ILE A 78 -2.11 12.48 3.96
CA ILE A 78 -0.94 11.59 4.08
C ILE A 78 -0.51 11.04 2.72
N TYR A 79 -1.47 10.69 1.85
CA TYR A 79 -1.20 9.92 0.64
C TYR A 79 -1.31 10.74 -0.65
N GLY A 80 -2.07 11.84 -0.64
CA GLY A 80 -2.33 12.67 -1.82
C GLY A 80 -3.14 11.92 -2.88
N ASP A 81 -2.84 12.17 -4.17
CA ASP A 81 -3.39 11.39 -5.30
C ASP A 81 -2.56 10.15 -5.65
N ASN A 82 -1.45 9.93 -4.96
CA ASN A 82 -0.56 8.83 -5.27
C ASN A 82 -1.19 7.50 -4.83
N LYS A 83 -1.09 6.51 -5.73
CA LYS A 83 -1.41 5.11 -5.43
C LYS A 83 -0.15 4.40 -4.97
N TYR A 84 -0.29 3.57 -3.94
CA TYR A 84 0.82 2.88 -3.32
C TYR A 84 0.65 1.36 -3.34
N LEU A 85 1.78 0.67 -3.33
CA LEU A 85 1.87 -0.79 -3.30
C LEU A 85 2.93 -1.22 -2.27
N THR A 86 2.61 -2.24 -1.50
CA THR A 86 3.58 -2.95 -0.66
C THR A 86 3.25 -4.44 -0.59
N ILE A 87 4.08 -5.20 0.11
CA ILE A 87 3.86 -6.63 0.37
C ILE A 87 3.29 -6.81 1.77
N ASN A 88 2.25 -7.62 1.88
CA ASN A 88 1.84 -8.25 3.12
C ASN A 88 2.72 -9.48 3.34
N LEU A 89 3.65 -9.39 4.29
CA LEU A 89 4.51 -10.51 4.69
C LEU A 89 3.92 -11.16 5.93
N ASP A 90 3.92 -12.48 5.98
CA ASP A 90 3.63 -13.18 7.22
C ASP A 90 4.71 -12.86 8.26
N THR A 91 4.32 -12.36 9.43
CA THR A 91 5.17 -11.65 10.38
C THR A 91 6.02 -12.54 11.29
N SER A 92 5.95 -13.87 11.16
CA SER A 92 6.87 -14.74 11.89
C SER A 92 8.31 -14.45 11.44
N ALA A 93 9.19 -14.05 12.37
CA ALA A 93 10.55 -13.57 12.10
C ALA A 93 11.38 -14.52 11.21
N ASP A 94 11.12 -15.82 11.34
CA ASP A 94 11.77 -16.91 10.62
C ASP A 94 11.46 -16.90 9.11
N LYS A 95 10.38 -16.23 8.71
CA LYS A 95 9.91 -16.17 7.30
C LYS A 95 10.45 -14.98 6.52
N CYS A 96 11.22 -14.08 7.14
CA CYS A 96 11.89 -13.04 6.37
C CYS A 96 12.94 -13.64 5.41
N GLY A 97 13.50 -14.82 5.71
CA GLY A 97 14.56 -15.44 4.91
C GLY A 97 15.87 -14.64 4.88
N GLY A 98 16.84 -15.09 4.09
CA GLY A 98 18.14 -14.42 3.95
C GLY A 98 18.09 -13.14 3.10
N LEU A 99 19.20 -12.39 3.09
CA LEU A 99 19.34 -11.14 2.33
C LEU A 99 18.93 -11.28 0.86
N GLY A 100 19.31 -12.38 0.20
CA GLY A 100 18.93 -12.63 -1.19
C GLY A 100 17.41 -12.66 -1.42
N ASN A 101 16.65 -13.25 -0.49
CA ASN A 101 15.18 -13.29 -0.56
C ASN A 101 14.57 -11.90 -0.30
N MET A 102 15.16 -11.11 0.60
CA MET A 102 14.75 -9.73 0.84
C MET A 102 15.00 -8.86 -0.41
N MET A 103 16.22 -8.89 -0.95
CA MET A 103 16.56 -8.18 -2.19
C MET A 103 15.66 -8.59 -3.34
N TRP A 104 15.42 -9.89 -3.52
CA TRP A 104 14.56 -10.36 -4.61
C TRP A 104 13.11 -9.86 -4.49
N ARG A 105 12.54 -9.90 -3.27
CA ARG A 105 11.19 -9.36 -3.02
C ARG A 105 11.15 -7.86 -3.26
N THR A 106 12.13 -7.10 -2.77
CA THR A 106 12.22 -5.66 -3.05
C THR A 106 12.29 -5.40 -4.56
N ALA A 107 13.12 -6.15 -5.29
CA ALA A 107 13.27 -6.01 -6.75
C ALA A 107 11.94 -6.25 -7.47
N SER A 108 11.27 -7.35 -7.11
CA SER A 108 10.00 -7.75 -7.71
C SER A 108 8.91 -6.74 -7.39
N LEU A 109 8.82 -6.29 -6.13
CA LEU A 109 7.90 -5.25 -5.70
C LEU A 109 8.12 -3.94 -6.48
N TYR A 110 9.37 -3.51 -6.61
CA TYR A 110 9.73 -2.33 -7.40
C TYR A 110 9.22 -2.42 -8.83
N VAL A 111 9.46 -3.55 -9.50
CA VAL A 111 9.00 -3.74 -10.89
C VAL A 111 7.49 -3.77 -10.99
N ILE A 112 6.81 -4.51 -10.11
CA ILE A 112 5.34 -4.59 -10.08
C ILE A 112 4.75 -3.19 -9.88
N GLY A 113 5.30 -2.39 -8.96
CA GLY A 113 4.89 -1.00 -8.77
C GLY A 113 5.09 -0.15 -10.02
N LYS A 114 6.24 -0.29 -10.69
CA LYS A 114 6.49 0.41 -11.96
C LYS A 114 5.48 0.03 -13.05
N GLN A 115 5.15 -1.24 -13.19
CA GLN A 115 4.17 -1.71 -14.17
C GLN A 115 2.76 -1.19 -13.87
N LEU A 116 2.38 -1.13 -12.58
CA LEU A 116 1.09 -0.63 -12.13
C LEU A 116 1.00 0.89 -11.99
N ASN A 117 2.07 1.63 -12.30
CA ASN A 117 2.20 3.05 -12.01
C ASN A 117 1.87 3.41 -10.53
N ARG A 118 2.38 2.60 -9.60
CA ARG A 118 2.23 2.77 -8.15
C ARG A 118 3.58 3.05 -7.50
N SER A 119 3.57 3.94 -6.52
CA SER A 119 4.73 4.17 -5.66
C SER A 119 4.88 3.02 -4.66
N ILE A 120 6.09 2.53 -4.44
CA ILE A 120 6.31 1.52 -3.41
C ILE A 120 6.48 2.17 -2.05
N TYR A 121 5.93 1.52 -1.02
CA TYR A 121 6.19 1.87 0.36
C TYR A 121 6.57 0.66 1.20
N PHE A 122 7.27 0.90 2.30
CA PHE A 122 7.49 -0.07 3.36
C PHE A 122 6.55 0.22 4.50
N ASP A 123 5.77 -0.79 4.85
CA ASP A 123 4.91 -0.72 6.02
C ASP A 123 5.76 -0.90 7.28
N GLY A 124 5.83 0.16 8.08
CA GLY A 124 6.58 0.23 9.33
C GLY A 124 6.25 -0.85 10.36
N ASN A 125 5.12 -1.53 10.21
CA ASN A 125 4.76 -2.66 11.06
C ASN A 125 5.51 -3.96 10.69
N TYR A 126 6.23 -4.02 9.56
CA TYR A 126 6.91 -5.23 9.08
C TYR A 126 8.42 -5.03 9.01
N LYS A 127 9.17 -5.86 9.74
CA LYS A 127 10.64 -5.78 9.83
C LYS A 127 11.39 -6.63 8.80
N CYS A 128 10.67 -7.26 7.85
CA CYS A 128 11.28 -8.18 6.88
C CYS A 128 11.90 -7.50 5.64
N PHE A 129 11.88 -6.17 5.57
CA PHE A 129 12.62 -5.43 4.55
C PHE A 129 14.03 -5.17 5.06
N TYR A 130 15.02 -5.46 4.23
CA TYR A 130 16.42 -5.27 4.63
C TYR A 130 16.74 -3.77 4.80
N GLU A 131 15.95 -2.93 4.16
CA GLU A 131 16.01 -1.47 4.21
C GLU A 131 15.74 -0.91 5.62
N TYR A 132 15.21 -1.70 6.56
CA TYR A 132 15.15 -1.33 7.98
C TYR A 132 16.51 -1.42 8.70
N LYS A 133 17.48 -2.12 8.11
CA LYS A 133 18.79 -2.30 8.73
C LYS A 133 19.76 -1.26 8.20
N GLU A 134 20.29 -0.46 9.11
CA GLU A 134 21.23 0.62 8.79
C GLU A 134 22.48 0.09 8.08
N GLU A 135 22.93 -1.13 8.41
CA GLU A 135 24.06 -1.80 7.78
C GLU A 135 23.96 -1.92 6.25
N PHE A 136 22.74 -2.04 5.70
CA PHE A 136 22.54 -2.12 4.25
C PHE A 136 22.43 -0.76 3.58
N ARG A 137 22.32 0.33 4.36
CA ARG A 137 22.19 1.70 3.86
C ARG A 137 23.43 2.15 3.12
N ASP A 138 24.57 1.87 3.72
CA ASP A 138 25.87 2.23 3.17
C ASP A 138 26.30 1.27 2.06
N ILE A 139 25.69 0.08 2.00
CA ILE A 139 25.94 -0.92 0.95
C ILE A 139 25.19 -0.56 -0.33
N PHE A 140 23.90 -0.23 -0.25
CA PHE A 140 23.03 -0.02 -1.41
C PHE A 140 22.48 1.42 -1.45
N GLU A 141 23.34 2.41 -1.62
CA GLU A 141 22.99 3.85 -1.57
C GLU A 141 21.82 4.26 -2.48
N ASN A 142 21.62 3.57 -3.61
CA ASN A 142 20.57 3.88 -4.57
C ASN A 142 19.18 3.40 -4.17
N ASN A 143 19.06 2.41 -3.28
CA ASN A 143 17.77 1.81 -2.93
C ASN A 143 16.90 2.80 -2.12
N TYR A 144 17.48 3.40 -1.07
CA TYR A 144 16.74 4.09 -0.01
C TYR A 144 15.94 5.33 -0.46
N LYS A 145 16.26 5.87 -1.64
CA LYS A 145 15.58 7.07 -2.16
C LYS A 145 14.22 6.78 -2.80
N ILE A 146 13.91 5.50 -3.05
CA ILE A 146 12.76 5.12 -3.87
C ILE A 146 11.53 4.77 -3.00
N PHE A 147 11.75 4.34 -1.77
CA PHE A 147 10.69 3.85 -0.89
C PHE A 147 10.27 4.90 0.12
N LYS A 148 8.97 4.96 0.36
CA LYS A 148 8.43 5.70 1.50
C LYS A 148 8.22 4.75 2.67
N PHE A 149 8.56 5.18 3.87
CA PHE A 149 8.17 4.47 5.09
C PHE A 149 6.82 5.00 5.56
N MET A 150 5.85 4.11 5.78
CA MET A 150 4.46 4.49 6.09
C MET A 150 3.87 3.53 7.13
N HIS A 151 2.95 4.01 7.96
CA HIS A 151 2.22 3.20 8.93
C HIS A 151 0.71 3.29 8.66
N PRO A 152 0.22 2.68 7.56
CA PRO A 152 -1.18 2.83 7.20
C PRO A 152 -2.10 2.09 8.18
N LYS A 153 -3.22 2.73 8.54
CA LYS A 153 -4.29 2.08 9.32
C LYS A 153 -4.89 0.95 8.50
N LYS A 154 -5.22 -0.18 9.14
CA LYS A 154 -5.75 -1.40 8.47
C LYS A 154 -6.93 -1.11 7.55
N GLN A 155 -7.84 -0.22 7.96
CA GLN A 155 -9.04 0.14 7.19
C GLN A 155 -8.74 0.86 5.85
N HIS A 156 -7.53 1.41 5.67
CA HIS A 156 -7.14 2.13 4.45
C HIS A 156 -6.41 1.24 3.45
N VAL A 157 -6.20 -0.04 3.77
CA VAL A 157 -5.38 -0.94 2.98
C VAL A 157 -6.21 -2.09 2.43
N LYS A 158 -6.23 -2.23 1.10
CA LYS A 158 -6.77 -3.42 0.45
C LYS A 158 -5.70 -4.50 0.40
N ILE A 159 -6.00 -5.66 0.98
CA ILE A 159 -5.13 -6.85 0.87
C ILE A 159 -5.63 -7.67 -0.32
N VAL A 160 -4.72 -8.00 -1.24
CA VAL A 160 -5.03 -8.77 -2.44
C VAL A 160 -4.12 -9.99 -2.49
N SER A 161 -4.68 -11.14 -2.87
CA SER A 161 -3.87 -12.34 -3.09
C SER A 161 -3.04 -12.20 -4.36
N PHE A 162 -1.76 -12.54 -4.29
CA PHE A 162 -0.82 -12.44 -5.39
C PHE A 162 0.34 -13.42 -5.13
N GLY A 163 0.88 -14.05 -6.17
CA GLY A 163 2.06 -14.92 -6.00
C GLY A 163 1.91 -15.96 -4.86
N GLU A 164 0.80 -16.69 -4.84
CA GLU A 164 0.45 -17.64 -3.76
C GLU A 164 1.36 -18.86 -3.68
N ARG A 165 2.06 -19.18 -4.78
CA ARG A 165 2.91 -20.37 -4.91
C ARG A 165 4.33 -19.98 -5.23
N CYS A 166 5.31 -20.74 -4.71
CA CYS A 166 6.71 -20.51 -5.06
C CYS A 166 6.88 -20.44 -6.56
N CYS A 167 7.67 -19.45 -6.98
CA CYS A 167 8.35 -19.48 -8.25
C CYS A 167 7.38 -19.34 -9.46
N HIS A 168 6.07 -19.28 -9.21
CA HIS A 168 5.05 -19.03 -10.22
C HIS A 168 5.01 -17.54 -10.56
N TYR A 169 4.86 -17.25 -11.84
CA TYR A 169 4.68 -15.88 -12.30
C TYR A 169 3.21 -15.50 -12.21
N ASP A 170 2.94 -14.48 -11.43
CA ASP A 170 1.64 -13.85 -11.34
C ASP A 170 1.69 -12.53 -12.13
N SER A 171 0.84 -12.35 -13.15
CA SER A 171 0.90 -11.13 -13.97
C SER A 171 0.40 -9.93 -13.17
N PRO A 172 1.19 -8.85 -13.03
CA PRO A 172 0.75 -7.61 -12.38
C PRO A 172 -0.50 -7.00 -12.98
N ASP A 173 -0.78 -7.26 -14.27
CA ASP A 173 -1.92 -6.68 -14.99
C ASP A 173 -3.27 -6.97 -14.31
N ARG A 174 -3.38 -8.05 -13.52
CA ARG A 174 -4.59 -8.36 -12.73
C ARG A 174 -4.91 -7.34 -11.65
N LEU A 175 -3.96 -6.46 -11.32
CA LEU A 175 -4.09 -5.40 -10.32
C LEU A 175 -4.29 -4.01 -10.96
N THR A 176 -4.40 -3.93 -12.30
CA THR A 176 -4.55 -2.65 -13.02
C THR A 176 -5.87 -1.96 -12.67
N ASP A 177 -6.95 -2.72 -12.58
CA ASP A 177 -8.30 -2.22 -12.29
C ASP A 177 -8.52 -1.92 -10.80
N GLU A 178 -7.50 -2.14 -9.97
CA GLU A 178 -7.61 -1.88 -8.55
C GLU A 178 -7.67 -0.38 -8.25
N SER A 179 -8.82 0.07 -7.75
CA SER A 179 -9.05 1.48 -7.41
C SER A 179 -8.45 1.87 -6.05
N ALA A 180 -8.17 0.88 -5.19
CA ALA A 180 -7.65 1.11 -3.85
C ALA A 180 -6.36 1.94 -3.86
N GLN A 181 -6.31 2.96 -3.00
CA GLN A 181 -5.15 3.84 -2.90
C GLN A 181 -3.94 3.12 -2.33
N LEU A 182 -4.11 2.30 -1.30
CA LEU A 182 -3.07 1.48 -0.72
C LEU A 182 -3.39 0.01 -0.96
N ILE A 183 -2.49 -0.68 -1.66
CA ILE A 183 -2.59 -2.13 -1.87
C ILE A 183 -1.45 -2.82 -1.13
N LYS A 184 -1.83 -3.89 -0.44
CA LYS A 184 -0.94 -4.90 0.09
C LYS A 184 -1.15 -6.18 -0.69
N ILE A 185 -0.14 -6.60 -1.43
CA ILE A 185 -0.17 -7.92 -2.06
C ILE A 185 0.34 -8.96 -1.08
N TRP A 186 -0.35 -10.10 -0.91
CA TRP A 186 0.33 -11.27 -0.37
C TRP A 186 1.52 -11.54 -1.29
N GLY A 187 2.73 -11.64 -0.75
CA GLY A 187 3.94 -11.64 -1.60
C GLY A 187 5.04 -12.54 -1.05
N ASN A 188 4.63 -13.62 -0.39
CA ASN A 188 5.56 -14.60 0.17
C ASN A 188 6.46 -15.20 -0.92
N TYR A 189 5.95 -15.30 -2.16
CA TYR A 189 6.63 -15.98 -3.26
C TYR A 189 6.82 -15.15 -4.53
N LEU A 190 7.27 -13.90 -4.39
CA LEU A 190 7.63 -13.06 -5.55
C LEU A 190 8.95 -13.46 -6.23
N GLN A 191 9.25 -14.76 -6.34
CA GLN A 191 10.56 -15.28 -6.75
C GLN A 191 10.72 -15.55 -8.26
N SER A 192 9.70 -15.26 -9.08
CA SER A 192 9.78 -15.50 -10.52
C SER A 192 10.72 -14.52 -11.22
N PHE A 193 11.68 -15.03 -12.00
CA PHE A 193 12.59 -14.19 -12.81
C PHE A 193 11.85 -13.36 -13.87
N LYS A 194 10.62 -13.75 -14.23
CA LYS A 194 9.81 -13.08 -15.25
C LYS A 194 9.49 -11.63 -14.87
N TYR A 195 9.35 -11.31 -13.58
CA TYR A 195 9.20 -9.92 -13.12
C TYR A 195 10.39 -9.06 -13.57
N LEU A 196 11.60 -9.58 -13.51
CA LEU A 196 12.81 -8.77 -13.69
C LEU A 196 13.28 -8.69 -15.15
N ARG A 197 12.65 -9.43 -16.09
CA ARG A 197 13.14 -9.65 -17.46
C ARG A 197 13.46 -8.35 -18.19
N ASN A 198 12.55 -7.36 -18.11
CA ASN A 198 12.66 -6.08 -18.80
C ASN A 198 13.32 -4.98 -17.97
N TYR A 199 13.60 -5.25 -16.68
CA TYR A 199 14.07 -4.26 -15.72
C TYR A 199 15.51 -4.53 -15.23
N LYS A 200 16.21 -5.53 -15.82
CA LYS A 200 17.55 -5.96 -15.39
C LYS A 200 18.55 -4.81 -15.17
N LYS A 201 18.66 -3.87 -16.10
CA LYS A 201 19.58 -2.72 -15.98
C LYS A 201 19.23 -1.83 -14.78
N GLN A 202 17.95 -1.57 -14.57
CA GLN A 202 17.46 -0.74 -13.48
C GLN A 202 17.69 -1.43 -12.14
N ILE A 203 17.39 -2.73 -12.05
CA ILE A 203 17.61 -3.54 -10.86
C ILE A 203 19.10 -3.65 -10.50
N ARG A 204 19.99 -3.81 -11.48
CA ARG A 204 21.44 -3.79 -11.24
C ARG A 204 21.93 -2.45 -10.69
N LYS A 205 21.40 -1.35 -11.21
CA LYS A 205 21.71 0.00 -10.70
C LYS A 205 21.16 0.21 -9.29
N PHE A 206 19.97 -0.33 -9.05
CA PHE A 206 19.26 -0.24 -7.78
C PHE A 206 20.03 -0.95 -6.64
N PHE A 207 20.56 -2.15 -6.89
CA PHE A 207 21.42 -2.87 -5.94
C PHE A 207 22.93 -2.67 -6.19
N ALA A 208 23.32 -1.59 -6.87
CA ALA A 208 24.73 -1.31 -7.05
C ALA A 208 25.37 -0.99 -5.69
N PHE A 209 26.51 -1.62 -5.41
CA PHE A 209 27.30 -1.27 -4.23
C PHE A 209 27.79 0.17 -4.30
N SER A 210 27.88 0.81 -3.14
CA SER A 210 28.62 2.07 -3.01
C SER A 210 30.05 1.91 -3.50
N SER A 211 30.68 3.01 -3.93
CA SER A 211 32.06 3.01 -4.41
C SER A 211 33.02 2.37 -3.38
N GLN A 212 32.82 2.66 -2.09
CA GLN A 212 33.61 2.10 -1.01
C GLN A 212 33.40 0.58 -0.86
N ASN A 213 32.15 0.11 -0.85
CA ASN A 213 31.87 -1.33 -0.70
C ASN A 213 32.25 -2.12 -1.95
N LYS A 214 32.18 -1.51 -3.14
CA LYS A 214 32.70 -2.10 -4.38
C LYS A 214 34.22 -2.33 -4.30
N LEU A 215 34.97 -1.35 -3.78
CA LEU A 215 36.42 -1.49 -3.58
C LEU A 215 36.75 -2.60 -2.57
N LYS A 216 36.06 -2.64 -1.43
CA LYS A 216 36.22 -3.70 -0.42
C LYS A 216 35.95 -5.09 -1.00
N ALA A 217 34.84 -5.24 -1.74
CA ALA A 217 34.49 -6.50 -2.40
C ALA A 217 35.54 -6.93 -3.42
N TYR A 218 36.07 -5.99 -4.21
CA TYR A 218 37.13 -6.25 -5.18
C TYR A 218 38.43 -6.70 -4.51
N GLN A 219 38.90 -6.00 -3.46
CA GLN A 219 40.09 -6.36 -2.70
C GLN A 219 39.96 -7.75 -2.06
N PHE A 220 38.78 -8.06 -1.49
CA PHE A 220 38.48 -9.37 -0.95
C PHE A 220 38.55 -10.47 -2.03
N ALA A 221 37.93 -10.24 -3.18
CA ALA A 221 37.97 -11.19 -4.30
C ALA A 221 39.41 -11.44 -4.78
N GLN A 222 40.22 -10.38 -4.94
CA GLN A 222 41.63 -10.52 -5.29
C GLN A 222 42.43 -11.36 -4.28
N LYS A 223 42.20 -11.14 -2.98
CA LYS A 223 42.84 -11.92 -1.92
C LYS A 223 42.43 -13.40 -2.01
N LEU A 224 41.15 -13.67 -2.21
CA LEU A 224 40.62 -15.03 -2.36
C LEU A 224 41.22 -15.74 -3.58
N PHE A 225 41.29 -15.08 -4.73
CA PHE A 225 41.89 -15.63 -5.94
C PHE A 225 43.36 -15.98 -5.76
N LYS A 226 44.15 -15.13 -5.08
CA LYS A 226 45.55 -15.45 -4.76
C LYS A 226 45.64 -16.72 -3.91
N LEU A 227 44.79 -16.86 -2.89
CA LEU A 227 44.79 -18.04 -2.02
C LEU A 227 44.40 -19.34 -2.75
N LEU A 228 43.58 -19.26 -3.81
CA LEU A 228 43.12 -20.42 -4.58
C LEU A 228 44.08 -20.85 -5.69
N ILE A 229 44.97 -19.96 -6.16
CA ILE A 229 45.93 -20.26 -7.23
C ILE A 229 47.26 -20.74 -6.65
N PHE A 230 47.65 -20.24 -5.47
CA PHE A 230 48.94 -20.53 -4.85
C PHE A 230 48.89 -21.60 -3.75
N ASN A 231 47.74 -22.22 -3.52
CA ASN A 231 47.58 -23.45 -2.75
C ASN A 231 47.04 -24.55 -3.66
#